data_AF-Q4SS63-F1
#
_entry.id   AF-Q4SS63-F1
#
_cell.length_a   1.000
_cell.length_b   1.000
_cell.length_c   1.000
_cell.angle_alpha   90.00
_cell.angle_beta   90.00
_cell.angle_gamma   90.00
#
_symmetry.space_group_name_H-M   'P 1'
#
loop_
_entity.id
_entity.type
_entity.pdbx_description
1 polymer ?
#
loop_
_entity_poly.entity_id
_entity_poly.type
_entity_poly.pdbx_seq_one_letter_code
_entity_poly.pdbx_strand_id
1 'polypeptide(L)'
;RRTPERVSRRHTRSMGEANPRSAPKDEELELSLEEELMEVRRAPRRRGTPRPNRSNPHLIRPVEDITEEELELVADNMTDKVYSSVAGSTCHQCRQKTVDTKTCCRSEDCRGIQGQFCGPCLRNRYGEDVRKALTDPEWKCPPCRGICNCSFCRQREGRCPTGILFPLAQYHGFSDVHSYL
;
A
#
# COMPACT_ATOMS: atom_id res chain seq x y z
N ARG A 1 -0.25 7.75 -40.86
CA ARG A 1 -1.43 7.93 -39.99
C ARG A 1 -0.97 8.68 -38.74
N ARG A 2 -1.42 9.92 -38.55
CA ARG A 2 -1.03 10.78 -37.42
C ARG A 2 -1.78 10.33 -36.15
N THR A 3 -1.05 10.14 -35.06
CA THR A 3 -1.60 9.90 -33.71
C THR A 3 -2.40 11.11 -33.24
N PRO A 4 -3.61 10.95 -32.69
CA PRO A 4 -4.38 12.07 -32.17
C PRO A 4 -3.74 12.60 -30.89
N GLU A 5 -3.65 13.93 -30.80
CA GLU A 5 -3.05 14.65 -29.67
C GLU A 5 -3.86 14.43 -28.39
N ARG A 6 -3.15 14.06 -27.31
CA ARG A 6 -3.74 13.80 -26.01
C ARG A 6 -4.10 15.13 -25.34
N VAL A 7 -5.39 15.44 -25.34
CA VAL A 7 -6.00 16.60 -24.67
C VAL A 7 -5.64 16.59 -23.17
N SER A 8 -5.02 17.70 -22.75
CA SER A 8 -4.84 18.24 -21.38
C SER A 8 -4.28 17.31 -20.29
N ARG A 9 -3.01 17.52 -19.94
CA ARG A 9 -2.44 17.08 -18.65
C ARG A 9 -3.25 17.70 -17.50
N ARG A 10 -3.74 16.88 -16.57
CA ARG A 10 -4.39 17.38 -15.34
C ARG A 10 -3.40 18.25 -14.56
N HIS A 11 -3.74 19.52 -14.40
CA HIS A 11 -3.01 20.47 -13.60
C HIS A 11 -3.03 20.00 -12.14
N THR A 12 -1.86 19.70 -11.59
CA THR A 12 -1.72 19.42 -10.16
C THR A 12 -1.36 20.72 -9.44
N ARG A 13 -1.67 20.80 -8.14
CA ARG A 13 -1.45 21.99 -7.30
C ARG A 13 0.00 22.49 -7.22
N SER A 14 0.98 21.80 -7.82
CA SER A 14 2.37 22.25 -7.87
C SER A 14 2.71 23.16 -9.06
N MET A 15 1.74 23.49 -9.92
CA MET A 15 1.98 24.20 -11.18
C MET A 15 1.19 25.52 -11.28
N GLY A 16 0.87 26.19 -10.17
CA GLY A 16 0.21 27.50 -10.20
C GLY A 16 1.17 28.63 -10.58
N GLU A 17 0.78 29.44 -11.58
CA GLU A 17 1.52 30.65 -12.02
C GLU A 17 1.70 31.65 -10.89
N ALA A 18 2.94 32.06 -10.64
CA ALA A 18 3.26 33.17 -9.76
C ALA A 18 3.21 34.49 -10.56
N ASN A 19 2.26 35.36 -10.24
CA ASN A 19 2.19 36.74 -10.76
C ASN A 19 3.43 37.54 -10.29
N PRO A 20 4.10 38.36 -11.13
CA PRO A 20 5.40 38.89 -10.79
C PRO A 20 5.25 40.06 -9.83
N ARG A 21 5.72 39.89 -8.59
CA ARG A 21 5.98 41.00 -7.67
C ARG A 21 7.46 41.35 -7.80
N SER A 22 7.69 42.59 -8.26
CA SER A 22 8.93 43.38 -8.25
C SER A 22 10.17 42.74 -7.61
N ALA A 23 11.20 42.54 -8.44
CA ALA A 23 12.51 41.99 -8.07
C ALA A 23 13.19 42.80 -6.95
N PRO A 24 13.56 42.18 -5.81
CA PRO A 24 14.59 42.70 -4.92
C PRO A 24 15.97 42.38 -5.50
N LYS A 25 16.96 43.19 -5.11
CA LYS A 25 18.31 43.27 -5.66
C LYS A 25 19.08 41.95 -5.59
N ASP A 26 19.92 41.78 -6.60
CA ASP A 26 20.66 40.59 -7.05
C ASP A 26 21.86 40.18 -6.15
N GLU A 27 21.69 40.18 -4.82
CA GLU A 27 22.82 39.99 -3.89
C GLU A 27 22.60 38.92 -2.79
N GLU A 28 21.61 38.02 -2.92
CA GLU A 28 21.31 37.03 -1.86
C GLU A 28 20.88 35.63 -2.37
N LEU A 29 21.38 35.15 -3.52
CA LEU A 29 20.90 33.87 -4.07
C LEU A 29 21.94 33.06 -4.86
N GLU A 30 23.10 32.81 -4.25
CA GLU A 30 23.84 31.58 -4.52
C GLU A 30 24.12 30.86 -3.20
N LEU A 31 23.26 29.90 -2.85
CA LEU A 31 23.72 28.79 -2.02
C LEU A 31 24.85 28.14 -2.80
N SER A 32 26.05 28.06 -2.21
CA SER A 32 27.16 27.40 -2.89
C SER A 32 26.73 25.97 -3.26
N LEU A 33 27.11 25.51 -4.46
CA LEU A 33 26.85 24.13 -4.91
C LEU A 33 27.27 23.09 -3.85
N GLU A 34 28.28 23.43 -3.04
CA GLU A 34 28.73 22.64 -1.90
C GLU A 34 27.71 22.55 -0.77
N GLU A 35 26.99 23.63 -0.45
CA GLU A 35 25.91 23.64 0.54
C GLU A 35 24.72 22.79 0.07
N GLU A 36 24.34 22.90 -1.20
CA GLU A 36 23.28 22.07 -1.78
C GLU A 36 23.68 20.58 -1.79
N LEU A 37 24.92 20.26 -2.16
CA LEU A 37 25.47 18.90 -2.04
C LEU A 37 25.52 18.41 -0.60
N MET A 38 25.80 19.28 0.38
CA MET A 38 25.76 18.95 1.80
C MET A 38 24.33 18.66 2.26
N GLU A 39 23.32 19.38 1.77
CA GLU A 39 21.92 19.11 2.09
C GLU A 39 21.41 17.80 1.47
N VAL A 40 21.81 17.48 0.24
CA VAL A 40 21.50 16.18 -0.41
C VAL A 40 22.21 15.02 0.29
N ARG A 41 23.42 15.25 0.81
CA ARG A 41 24.19 14.25 1.59
C ARG A 41 23.72 14.10 3.03
N ARG A 42 22.88 15.01 3.56
CA ARG A 42 22.33 14.86 4.92
C ARG A 42 21.53 13.57 4.99
N ALA A 43 21.80 12.78 6.03
CA ALA A 43 21.00 11.59 6.32
C ALA A 43 19.51 11.97 6.38
N PRO A 44 18.60 11.15 5.81
CA PRO A 44 17.17 11.43 5.84
C PRO A 44 16.75 11.79 7.26
N ARG A 45 16.18 12.98 7.44
CA ARG A 45 15.66 13.41 8.75
C ARG A 45 14.67 12.35 9.21
N ARG A 46 15.00 11.63 10.28
CA ARG A 46 14.07 10.69 10.91
C ARG A 46 12.82 11.50 11.27
N ARG A 47 11.66 11.12 10.71
CA ARG A 47 10.37 11.63 11.20
C ARG A 47 10.38 11.47 12.71
N GLY A 48 9.93 12.51 13.42
CA GLY A 48 9.94 12.55 14.88
C GLY A 48 9.29 11.33 15.53
N THR A 49 9.40 11.25 16.86
CA THR A 49 8.92 10.14 17.70
C THR A 49 7.64 9.49 17.14
N PRO A 50 7.61 8.14 16.99
CA PRO A 50 6.45 7.44 16.44
C PRO A 50 5.18 7.91 17.14
N ARG A 51 4.22 8.45 16.38
CA ARG A 51 2.92 8.77 16.95
C ARG A 51 2.31 7.47 17.49
N PRO A 52 1.77 7.46 18.72
CA PRO A 52 1.15 6.26 19.27
C PRO A 52 0.05 5.77 18.33
N ASN A 53 -0.03 4.45 18.14
CA ASN A 53 -0.94 3.84 17.19
C ASN A 53 -2.38 3.93 17.71
N ARG A 54 -3.09 5.01 17.36
CA ARG A 54 -4.47 5.29 17.80
C ARG A 54 -5.55 4.53 17.02
N SER A 55 -5.16 3.57 16.18
CA SER A 55 -6.12 2.78 15.42
C SER A 55 -6.87 1.83 16.34
N ASN A 56 -8.20 1.81 16.25
CA ASN A 56 -9.03 0.91 17.02
C ASN A 56 -8.64 -0.57 16.77
N PRO A 57 -8.80 -1.43 17.79
CA PRO A 57 -8.84 -2.87 17.61
C PRO A 57 -9.78 -3.24 16.47
N HIS A 58 -9.35 -4.14 15.59
CA HIS A 58 -10.29 -4.72 14.63
C HIS A 58 -11.22 -5.72 15.35
N LEU A 59 -12.41 -5.93 14.79
CA LEU A 59 -13.35 -6.93 15.30
C LEU A 59 -12.92 -8.31 14.79
N ILE A 60 -12.62 -9.23 15.71
CA ILE A 60 -12.37 -10.63 15.36
C ILE A 60 -13.73 -11.29 15.12
N ARG A 61 -13.98 -11.61 13.86
CA ARG A 61 -15.18 -12.35 13.44
C ARG A 61 -14.92 -13.86 13.61
N PRO A 62 -15.84 -14.70 14.11
CA PRO A 62 -15.63 -16.16 14.11
C PRO A 62 -15.59 -16.74 12.68
N VAL A 63 -15.12 -17.99 12.52
CA VAL A 63 -15.08 -18.67 11.21
C VAL A 63 -16.46 -19.16 10.79
N GLU A 64 -17.30 -19.47 11.78
CA GLU A 64 -18.67 -19.95 11.63
C GLU A 64 -19.60 -18.89 11.02
N ASP A 65 -19.26 -17.61 11.21
CA ASP A 65 -20.00 -16.49 10.63
C ASP A 65 -19.69 -16.30 9.15
N ILE A 66 -18.62 -16.90 8.61
CA ILE A 66 -18.25 -16.74 7.19
C ILE A 66 -19.22 -17.55 6.34
N THR A 67 -19.95 -16.86 5.46
CA THR A 67 -20.94 -17.52 4.60
C THR A 67 -20.31 -17.92 3.27
N GLU A 68 -20.91 -18.90 2.59
CA GLU A 68 -20.43 -19.35 1.27
C GLU A 68 -20.51 -18.22 0.24
N GLU A 69 -21.55 -17.38 0.30
CA GLU A 69 -21.70 -16.23 -0.60
C GLU A 69 -20.55 -15.23 -0.45
N GLU A 70 -20.00 -15.07 0.76
CA GLU A 70 -18.82 -14.24 0.97
C GLU A 70 -17.55 -14.86 0.38
N LEU A 71 -17.43 -16.19 0.41
CA LEU A 71 -16.31 -16.90 -0.21
C LEU A 71 -16.36 -16.81 -1.75
N GLU A 72 -17.56 -16.80 -2.33
CA GLU A 72 -17.78 -16.57 -3.76
C GLU A 72 -17.42 -15.14 -4.19
N LEU A 73 -17.60 -14.16 -3.31
CA LEU A 73 -17.25 -12.75 -3.56
C LEU A 73 -15.75 -12.43 -3.44
N VAL A 74 -14.89 -13.42 -3.18
CA VAL A 74 -13.44 -13.24 -3.22
C VAL A 74 -12.98 -13.03 -4.67
N ALA A 75 -12.35 -11.90 -4.94
CA ALA A 75 -11.77 -11.62 -6.26
C ALA A 75 -10.56 -12.52 -6.54
N ASP A 76 -10.59 -13.27 -7.64
CA ASP A 76 -9.46 -14.12 -8.05
C ASP A 76 -8.39 -13.33 -8.80
N ASN A 77 -8.77 -12.33 -9.60
CA ASN A 77 -7.84 -11.48 -10.35
C ASN A 77 -8.05 -9.99 -10.06
N MET A 78 -7.08 -9.18 -10.47
CA MET A 78 -7.16 -7.71 -10.30
C MET A 78 -8.31 -7.08 -11.12
N THR A 79 -8.70 -7.71 -12.22
CA THR A 79 -9.79 -7.29 -13.12
C THR A 79 -11.17 -7.52 -12.53
N ASP A 80 -11.29 -8.48 -11.62
CA ASP A 80 -12.58 -8.93 -11.08
C ASP A 80 -13.05 -8.00 -9.94
N LYS A 81 -12.20 -7.05 -9.55
CA LYS A 81 -12.44 -6.14 -8.44
C LYS A 81 -13.40 -5.01 -8.82
N VAL A 82 -14.52 -4.91 -8.11
CA VAL A 82 -15.46 -3.80 -8.24
C VAL A 82 -15.18 -2.74 -7.19
N TYR A 83 -14.88 -1.52 -7.65
CA TYR A 83 -14.54 -0.38 -6.78
C TYR A 83 -15.80 0.28 -6.22
N SER A 84 -15.75 0.59 -4.92
CA SER A 84 -16.82 1.33 -4.26
C SER A 84 -16.23 2.15 -3.13
N SER A 85 -16.38 3.47 -3.20
CA SER A 85 -15.91 4.40 -2.16
C SER A 85 -16.80 4.38 -0.91
N VAL A 86 -18.07 3.98 -1.07
CA VAL A 86 -19.08 3.97 0.00
C VAL A 86 -19.08 2.61 0.71
N ALA A 87 -19.50 1.55 0.00
CA ALA A 87 -19.70 0.22 0.56
C ALA A 87 -18.43 -0.64 0.59
N GLY A 88 -17.36 -0.24 -0.12
CA GLY A 88 -16.16 -1.05 -0.20
C GLY A 88 -15.30 -1.03 1.07
N SER A 89 -14.57 -2.12 1.28
CA SER A 89 -13.51 -2.25 2.29
C SER A 89 -12.13 -2.05 1.65
N THR A 90 -11.13 -1.64 2.45
CA THR A 90 -9.82 -1.26 1.92
C THR A 90 -8.81 -2.38 2.10
N CYS A 91 -8.15 -2.80 1.02
CA CYS A 91 -7.05 -3.77 1.11
C CYS A 91 -5.78 -3.12 1.68
N HIS A 92 -5.13 -3.75 2.65
CA HIS A 92 -3.87 -3.32 3.24
C HIS A 92 -2.76 -3.13 2.20
N GLN A 93 -2.64 -4.08 1.27
CA GLN A 93 -1.53 -4.12 0.32
C GLN A 93 -1.67 -3.10 -0.81
N CYS A 94 -2.79 -3.11 -1.54
CA CYS A 94 -3.00 -2.23 -2.69
C CYS A 94 -3.78 -0.96 -2.36
N ARG A 95 -4.38 -0.86 -1.17
CA ARG A 95 -5.17 0.30 -0.70
C ARG A 95 -6.32 0.72 -1.59
N GLN A 96 -6.78 -0.21 -2.41
CA GLN A 96 -8.00 -0.04 -3.17
C GLN A 96 -9.21 -0.36 -2.28
N LYS A 97 -10.26 0.45 -2.41
CA LYS A 97 -11.53 0.26 -1.74
C LYS A 97 -12.52 -0.42 -2.69
N THR A 98 -12.86 -1.65 -2.38
CA THR A 98 -13.58 -2.54 -3.29
C THR A 98 -14.56 -3.41 -2.52
N VAL A 99 -15.59 -3.91 -3.20
CA VAL A 99 -16.67 -4.70 -2.58
C VAL A 99 -16.31 -6.18 -2.39
N ASP A 100 -15.24 -6.68 -3.04
CA ASP A 100 -14.78 -8.06 -2.86
C ASP A 100 -14.50 -8.39 -1.39
N THR A 101 -14.76 -9.64 -1.04
CA THR A 101 -14.44 -10.18 0.29
C THR A 101 -12.93 -10.18 0.49
N LYS A 102 -12.54 -9.72 1.67
CA LYS A 102 -11.13 -9.63 2.11
C LYS A 102 -10.95 -10.45 3.36
N THR A 103 -9.71 -10.83 3.64
CA THR A 103 -9.38 -11.54 4.88
C THR A 103 -9.78 -10.76 6.14
N CYS A 104 -10.00 -11.50 7.22
CA CYS A 104 -10.14 -10.98 8.58
C CYS A 104 -9.06 -11.65 9.45
N CYS A 105 -8.27 -10.87 10.18
CA CYS A 105 -7.24 -11.44 11.05
C CYS A 105 -7.87 -12.03 12.32
N ARG A 106 -7.20 -13.02 12.92
CA ARG A 106 -7.63 -13.63 14.20
C ARG A 106 -6.78 -13.18 15.40
N SER A 107 -5.78 -12.33 15.18
CA SER A 107 -4.89 -11.80 16.23
C SER A 107 -5.52 -10.63 17.00
N GLU A 108 -5.61 -10.72 18.32
CA GLU A 108 -6.14 -9.67 19.22
C GLU A 108 -5.41 -8.31 19.10
N ASP A 109 -4.15 -8.35 18.72
CA ASP A 109 -3.29 -7.17 18.54
C ASP A 109 -3.45 -6.51 17.16
N CYS A 110 -4.18 -7.14 16.24
CA CYS A 110 -4.41 -6.56 14.93
C CYS A 110 -5.28 -5.30 15.03
N ARG A 111 -4.86 -4.24 14.32
CA ARG A 111 -5.51 -2.92 14.37
C ARG A 111 -5.94 -2.44 12.99
N GLY A 112 -7.08 -1.74 12.95
CA GLY A 112 -7.62 -1.13 11.75
C GLY A 112 -7.69 -2.09 10.55
N ILE A 113 -7.19 -1.66 9.40
CA ILE A 113 -7.25 -2.42 8.13
C ILE A 113 -6.07 -3.38 7.92
N GLN A 114 -5.19 -3.57 8.91
CA GLN A 114 -3.98 -4.40 8.75
C GLN A 114 -4.30 -5.86 8.38
N GLY A 115 -5.42 -6.38 8.88
CA GLY A 115 -5.88 -7.74 8.60
C GLY A 115 -6.56 -7.95 7.25
N GLN A 116 -6.83 -6.89 6.48
CA GLN A 116 -7.67 -6.97 5.27
C GLN A 116 -6.84 -7.08 4.00
N PHE A 117 -6.84 -8.23 3.34
CA PHE A 117 -6.20 -8.46 2.04
C PHE A 117 -7.23 -8.96 1.03
N CYS A 118 -7.21 -8.40 -0.17
CA CYS A 118 -7.97 -8.96 -1.30
C CYS A 118 -7.23 -10.16 -1.91
N GLY A 119 -7.98 -11.06 -2.56
CA GLY A 119 -7.47 -12.28 -3.18
C GLY A 119 -6.14 -12.13 -3.93
N PRO A 120 -6.05 -11.25 -4.94
CA PRO A 120 -4.84 -11.16 -5.77
C PRO A 120 -3.63 -10.64 -4.98
N CYS A 121 -3.86 -9.82 -3.95
CA CYS A 121 -2.77 -9.29 -3.14
C CYS A 121 -2.23 -10.34 -2.18
N LEU A 122 -3.09 -11.11 -1.52
CA LEU A 122 -2.63 -12.15 -0.61
C LEU A 122 -1.87 -13.25 -1.37
N ARG A 123 -2.46 -13.72 -2.47
CA ARG A 123 -1.87 -14.76 -3.33
C ARG A 123 -0.54 -14.33 -3.92
N ASN A 124 -0.51 -13.21 -4.64
CA ASN A 124 0.69 -12.83 -5.38
C ASN A 124 1.82 -12.33 -4.47
N ARG A 125 1.50 -11.84 -3.25
CA ARG A 125 2.53 -11.31 -2.34
C ARG A 125 3.03 -12.30 -1.31
N TYR A 126 2.21 -13.27 -0.91
CA TYR A 126 2.49 -14.16 0.21
C TYR A 126 2.17 -15.64 -0.07
N GLY A 127 1.68 -15.97 -1.28
CA GLY A 127 1.35 -17.36 -1.65
C GLY A 127 0.12 -17.93 -0.94
N GLU A 128 -0.66 -17.10 -0.26
CA GLU A 128 -1.80 -17.53 0.54
C GLU A 128 -3.14 -17.28 -0.16
N ASP A 129 -4.13 -18.14 0.11
CA ASP A 129 -5.48 -18.03 -0.43
C ASP A 129 -6.44 -17.42 0.59
N VAL A 130 -7.31 -16.51 0.13
CA VAL A 130 -8.22 -15.77 1.01
C VAL A 130 -9.33 -16.67 1.56
N ARG A 131 -9.84 -17.63 0.77
CA ARG A 131 -10.90 -18.53 1.22
C ARG A 131 -10.39 -19.42 2.33
N LYS A 132 -9.18 -19.97 2.19
CA LYS A 132 -8.49 -20.71 3.26
C LYS A 132 -8.22 -19.85 4.50
N ALA A 133 -7.79 -18.61 4.31
CA ALA A 133 -7.53 -17.69 5.42
C ALA A 133 -8.80 -17.33 6.22
N LEU A 134 -9.96 -17.26 5.56
CA LEU A 134 -11.23 -16.96 6.21
C LEU A 134 -11.78 -18.13 7.03
N THR A 135 -11.54 -19.36 6.57
CA THR A 135 -12.01 -20.60 7.23
C THR A 135 -11.03 -21.15 8.27
N ASP A 136 -9.84 -20.56 8.39
CA ASP A 136 -8.84 -20.92 9.40
C ASP A 136 -9.00 -20.05 10.67
N PRO A 137 -9.35 -20.65 11.84
CA PRO A 137 -9.53 -19.92 13.09
C PRO A 137 -8.23 -19.37 13.67
N GLU A 138 -7.07 -19.90 13.26
CA GLU A 138 -5.75 -19.49 13.75
C GLU A 138 -5.03 -18.55 12.77
N TRP A 139 -5.67 -18.17 11.66
CA TRP A 139 -5.03 -17.37 10.63
C TRP A 139 -4.62 -15.98 11.13
N LYS A 140 -3.34 -15.66 10.98
CA LYS A 140 -2.77 -14.36 11.30
C LYS A 140 -2.30 -13.66 10.03
N CYS A 141 -2.65 -12.39 9.88
CA CYS A 141 -2.28 -11.62 8.70
C CYS A 141 -0.76 -11.39 8.61
N PRO A 142 -0.20 -11.14 7.40
CA PRO A 142 1.22 -10.89 7.22
C PRO A 142 1.80 -9.77 8.12
N PRO A 143 1.10 -8.66 8.40
CA PRO A 143 1.55 -7.67 9.38
C PRO A 143 1.69 -8.22 10.80
N CYS A 144 0.72 -9.00 11.28
CA CYS A 144 0.77 -9.59 12.64
C CYS A 144 1.84 -10.67 12.77
N ARG A 145 2.21 -11.33 11.67
CA ARG A 145 3.35 -12.26 11.61
C ARG A 145 4.71 -11.57 11.41
N GLY A 146 4.74 -10.26 11.18
CA GLY A 146 5.99 -9.52 10.94
C GLY A 146 6.63 -9.79 9.56
N ILE A 147 5.89 -10.37 8.61
CA ILE A 147 6.39 -10.71 7.26
C ILE A 147 5.87 -9.77 6.17
N CYS A 148 5.09 -8.74 6.53
CA CYS A 148 4.47 -7.86 5.55
C CYS A 148 5.51 -7.08 4.74
N ASN A 149 5.55 -7.33 3.43
CA ASN A 149 6.48 -6.69 2.50
C ASN A 149 5.88 -5.44 1.82
N CYS A 150 4.75 -4.91 2.30
CA CYS A 150 4.16 -3.69 1.76
C CYS A 150 5.03 -2.46 2.03
N SER A 151 4.89 -1.43 1.19
CA SER A 151 5.71 -0.22 1.28
C SER A 151 5.61 0.50 2.62
N PHE A 152 4.45 0.47 3.28
CA PHE A 152 4.21 1.23 4.52
C PHE A 152 4.74 0.50 5.74
N CYS A 153 4.62 -0.84 5.79
CA CYS A 153 5.21 -1.65 6.84
C CYS A 153 6.74 -1.60 6.76
N ARG A 154 7.31 -1.81 5.56
CA ARG A 154 8.76 -1.71 5.36
C ARG A 154 9.31 -0.33 5.73
N GLN A 155 8.63 0.75 5.31
CA GLN A 155 9.07 2.10 5.68
C GLN A 155 8.99 2.37 7.18
N ARG A 156 7.98 1.82 7.88
CA ARG A 156 7.86 1.91 9.34
C ARG A 156 9.03 1.20 10.05
N GLU A 157 9.53 0.12 9.47
CA GLU A 157 10.70 -0.63 9.92
C GLU A 157 12.03 -0.03 9.43
N GLY A 158 12.02 1.11 8.73
CA GLY A 158 13.24 1.74 8.20
C GLY A 158 13.84 1.04 6.98
N ARG A 159 13.09 0.16 6.31
CA ARG A 159 13.49 -0.57 5.10
C ARG A 159 12.95 0.11 3.83
N CYS A 160 13.67 -0.01 2.72
CA CYS A 160 13.19 0.45 1.41
C CYS A 160 11.89 -0.27 1.00
N PRO A 161 10.95 0.38 0.30
CA PRO A 161 9.74 -0.28 -0.19
C PRO A 161 10.06 -1.32 -1.28
N THR A 162 9.30 -2.42 -1.39
CA THR A 162 9.51 -3.43 -2.45
C THR A 162 9.12 -2.96 -3.86
N GLY A 163 8.23 -1.97 -3.98
CA GLY A 163 7.58 -1.65 -5.25
C GLY A 163 6.68 -2.78 -5.78
N ILE A 164 6.52 -2.82 -7.10
CA ILE A 164 5.78 -3.86 -7.84
C ILE A 164 6.78 -4.99 -8.16
N LEU A 165 6.85 -6.00 -7.28
CA LEU A 165 7.88 -7.05 -7.38
C LEU A 165 7.37 -8.38 -7.97
N PHE A 166 6.05 -8.55 -8.08
CA PHE A 166 5.47 -9.82 -8.52
C PHE A 166 5.90 -10.27 -9.94
N PRO A 167 5.92 -9.41 -10.97
CA PRO A 167 6.40 -9.83 -12.29
C PRO A 167 7.85 -10.33 -12.28
N LEU A 168 8.70 -9.72 -11.45
CA LEU A 168 10.09 -10.15 -11.29
C LEU A 168 10.18 -11.51 -10.58
N ALA A 169 9.41 -11.69 -9.50
CA ALA A 169 9.33 -12.97 -8.80
C ALA A 169 8.90 -14.11 -9.75
N GLN A 170 7.87 -13.86 -10.57
CA GLN A 170 7.41 -14.82 -11.58
C GLN A 170 8.48 -15.12 -12.64
N TYR A 171 9.21 -14.11 -13.11
CA TYR A 171 10.32 -14.29 -14.05
C TYR A 171 11.40 -15.22 -13.48
N HIS A 172 11.64 -15.17 -12.16
CA HIS A 172 12.56 -16.05 -11.46
C HIS A 172 11.95 -17.40 -11.02
N GLY A 173 10.72 -17.71 -11.44
CA GLY A 173 10.07 -19.00 -11.17
C GLY A 173 9.34 -19.09 -9.82
N PHE A 174 9.16 -17.98 -9.12
CA PHE A 174 8.43 -17.95 -7.84
C PHE A 174 6.95 -17.65 -8.07
N SER A 175 6.10 -18.32 -7.29
CA SER A 175 4.64 -18.13 -7.30
C SER A 175 4.17 -16.87 -6.56
N ASP A 176 5.03 -16.28 -5.72
CA ASP A 176 4.71 -15.13 -4.89
C ASP A 176 5.96 -14.32 -4.53
N VAL A 177 5.75 -13.09 -4.08
CA VAL A 177 6.83 -12.17 -3.72
C VAL A 177 7.54 -12.56 -2.42
N HIS A 178 6.85 -13.15 -1.45
CA HIS A 178 7.45 -13.44 -0.15
C HIS A 178 8.49 -14.55 -0.27
N SER A 179 8.20 -15.60 -1.04
CA SER A 179 9.14 -16.69 -1.33
C SER A 179 10.36 -16.25 -2.14
N TYR A 180 10.26 -15.15 -2.89
CA TYR A 180 11.35 -14.58 -3.68
C TYR A 180 12.31 -13.69 -2.87
N LEU A 181 11.85 -13.12 -1.75
CA LEU A 181 12.61 -12.17 -0.92
C LEU A 181 13.45 -12.89 0.15
#